data_AF-A0A7L4ZJ95-F1
#
_entry.id   AF-A0A7L4ZJ95-F1
#
_cell.length_a   1.000
_cell.length_b   1.000
_cell.length_c   1.000
_cell.angle_alpha   90.00
_cell.angle_beta   90.00
_cell.angle_gamma   90.00
#
_symmetry.space_group_name_H-M   'P 1'
#
loop_
_entity.id
_entity.type
_entity.pdbx_description
1 polymer ?
#
loop_
_entity_poly.entity_id
_entity_poly.type
_entity_poly.pdbx_seq_one_letter_code
_entity_poly.pdbx_strand_id
1 'polypeptide(L)'
;MKPLTKIKFNIQTIGDILKIISLVIGALIAFTAPFIHMCFDKSSEVEVFGYYNARMFCYAIGMPVTLFFSALFVSFSSMFIHIKIFRKIMSIISYMILSISIYYIIWSIWARKDFPKPYYYTSIIILSLISSYLLFLLIKRTTKNTIRLSNIARDLKSLEVESKTINDIANIMPSKDETVTYKAMIDVTGENIGESIKKIDNEINKD
;
A
#
# COMPACT_ATOMS: atom_id res chain seq x y z
N MET A 1 -1.15 -53.75 16.78
CA MET A 1 -1.06 -52.43 17.45
C MET A 1 -0.48 -51.44 16.45
N LYS A 2 -1.29 -50.58 15.82
CA LYS A 2 -0.78 -49.58 14.86
C LYS A 2 -0.12 -48.44 15.66
N PRO A 3 1.07 -47.95 15.26
CA PRO A 3 1.70 -46.86 15.98
C PRO A 3 0.87 -45.59 15.76
N LEU A 4 0.52 -44.92 16.86
CA LEU A 4 -0.05 -43.57 16.83
C LEU A 4 0.99 -42.63 16.22
N THR A 5 0.81 -42.31 14.95
CA THR A 5 1.54 -41.25 14.26
C THR A 5 1.33 -39.95 15.03
N LYS A 6 2.32 -39.52 15.80
CA LYS A 6 2.39 -38.17 16.36
C LYS A 6 2.38 -37.20 15.20
N ILE A 7 1.23 -36.60 14.93
CA ILE A 7 1.10 -35.44 14.06
C ILE A 7 1.97 -34.35 14.71
N LYS A 8 3.17 -34.12 14.16
CA LYS A 8 3.95 -32.91 14.46
C LYS A 8 3.15 -31.75 13.86
N PHE A 9 2.20 -31.25 14.63
CA PHE A 9 1.51 -30.01 14.33
C PHE A 9 2.56 -28.90 14.26
N ASN A 10 2.81 -28.40 13.06
CA ASN A 10 3.78 -27.35 12.84
C ASN A 10 3.23 -26.05 13.45
N ILE A 11 3.88 -25.56 14.52
CA ILE A 11 3.48 -24.38 15.28
C ILE A 11 3.33 -23.15 14.37
N GLN A 12 4.11 -23.09 13.28
CA GLN A 12 4.02 -22.06 12.25
C GLN A 12 2.64 -22.04 11.57
N THR A 13 2.12 -23.22 11.19
CA THR A 13 0.83 -23.36 10.52
C THR A 13 -0.33 -22.96 11.44
N ILE A 14 -0.24 -23.27 12.73
CA ILE A 14 -1.24 -22.84 13.72
C ILE A 14 -1.25 -21.30 13.85
N GLY A 15 -0.07 -20.68 13.90
CA GLY A 15 0.05 -19.22 13.98
C GLY A 15 -0.58 -18.52 12.79
N ASP A 16 -0.40 -19.05 11.57
CA ASP A 16 -0.99 -18.45 10.38
C ASP A 16 -2.50 -18.65 10.29
N ILE A 17 -3.02 -19.82 10.71
CA ILE A 17 -4.46 -20.06 10.84
C ILE A 17 -5.10 -19.06 11.82
N LEU A 18 -4.48 -18.85 12.99
CA LEU A 18 -4.99 -17.89 13.98
C LEU A 18 -5.02 -16.45 13.44
N LYS A 19 -4.00 -16.03 12.68
CA LYS A 19 -4.00 -14.72 12.01
C LYS A 19 -5.16 -14.60 11.03
N ILE A 20 -5.36 -15.59 10.16
CA ILE A 20 -6.45 -15.59 9.17
C ILE A 20 -7.81 -15.52 9.87
N ILE A 21 -8.03 -16.33 10.90
CA ILE A 21 -9.26 -16.31 11.70
C ILE A 21 -9.47 -14.92 12.32
N SER A 22 -8.45 -14.33 12.92
CA SER A 22 -8.55 -13.00 13.53
C SER A 22 -8.89 -11.91 12.51
N LEU A 23 -8.38 -12.00 11.29
CA LEU A 23 -8.69 -11.10 10.19
C LEU A 23 -10.13 -11.24 9.70
N VAL A 24 -10.59 -12.47 9.50
CA VAL A 24 -11.95 -12.76 9.05
C VAL A 24 -12.95 -12.27 10.09
N ILE A 25 -12.73 -12.59 11.37
CA ILE A 25 -13.58 -12.11 12.48
C ILE A 25 -13.53 -10.58 12.55
N GLY A 26 -12.35 -9.97 12.46
CA GLY A 26 -12.21 -8.52 12.48
C GLY A 26 -12.93 -7.83 11.32
N ALA A 27 -12.88 -8.39 10.11
CA ALA A 27 -13.61 -7.89 8.96
C ALA A 27 -15.13 -7.99 9.17
N LEU A 28 -15.62 -9.14 9.66
CA LEU A 28 -17.04 -9.30 10.00
C LEU A 28 -17.49 -8.26 11.03
N ILE A 29 -16.71 -8.01 12.08
CA ILE A 29 -17.01 -6.98 13.08
C ILE A 29 -17.01 -5.59 12.42
N ALA A 30 -16.03 -5.27 11.57
CA ALA A 30 -15.97 -3.98 10.89
C ALA A 30 -17.22 -3.70 10.04
N PHE A 31 -17.71 -4.69 9.29
CA PHE A 31 -18.89 -4.52 8.45
C PHE A 31 -20.19 -4.52 9.24
N THR A 32 -20.27 -5.24 10.37
CA THR A 32 -21.51 -5.39 11.15
C THR A 32 -21.66 -4.30 12.21
N ALA A 33 -20.57 -3.79 12.79
CA ALA A 33 -20.59 -2.85 13.90
C ALA A 33 -21.45 -1.59 13.69
N PRO A 34 -21.46 -0.94 12.50
CA PRO A 34 -22.32 0.23 12.25
C PRO A 34 -23.81 -0.11 12.31
N PHE A 35 -24.18 -1.37 12.07
CA PHE A 35 -25.57 -1.81 11.95
C PHE A 35 -26.12 -2.48 13.21
N ILE A 36 -25.27 -2.80 14.20
CA ILE A 36 -25.69 -3.44 15.47
C ILE A 36 -26.83 -2.65 16.15
N HIS A 37 -26.83 -1.33 16.03
CA HIS A 37 -27.90 -0.48 16.59
C HIS A 37 -29.30 -0.79 16.03
N MET A 38 -29.41 -1.41 14.86
CA MET A 38 -30.70 -1.80 14.26
C MET A 38 -31.37 -2.96 15.01
N CYS A 39 -30.61 -3.75 15.76
CA CYS A 39 -31.14 -4.86 16.56
C CYS A 39 -31.79 -4.39 17.88
N PHE A 40 -31.65 -3.11 18.23
CA PHE A 40 -32.21 -2.54 19.44
C PHE A 40 -33.50 -1.78 19.15
N ASP A 41 -34.50 -1.96 20.01
CA ASP A 41 -35.77 -1.26 19.88
C ASP A 41 -35.57 0.26 20.08
N LYS A 42 -36.29 1.04 19.27
CA LYS A 42 -36.36 2.50 19.39
C LYS A 42 -37.08 2.95 20.66
N SER A 43 -38.00 2.12 21.16
CA SER A 43 -38.80 2.43 22.36
C SER A 43 -38.06 2.18 23.68
N SER A 44 -36.87 1.55 23.62
CA SER A 44 -36.10 1.26 24.83
C SER A 44 -35.62 2.56 25.49
N GLU A 45 -35.85 2.67 26.79
CA GLU A 45 -35.39 3.77 27.66
C GLU A 45 -34.24 3.33 28.58
N VAL A 46 -33.60 2.18 28.29
CA VAL A 46 -32.50 1.66 29.11
C VAL A 46 -31.24 2.45 28.82
N GLU A 47 -30.87 3.33 29.75
CA GLU A 47 -29.65 4.13 29.65
C GLU A 47 -28.38 3.25 29.68
N VAL A 48 -27.43 3.58 28.81
CA VAL A 48 -26.16 2.85 28.67
C VAL A 48 -25.02 3.85 28.51
N PHE A 49 -24.03 3.82 29.42
CA PHE A 49 -22.83 4.68 29.38
C PHE A 49 -23.11 6.20 29.24
N GLY A 50 -24.27 6.67 29.69
CA GLY A 50 -24.70 8.08 29.58
C GLY A 50 -25.47 8.42 28.30
N TYR A 51 -25.72 7.43 27.44
CA TYR A 51 -26.67 7.54 26.33
C TYR A 51 -28.08 7.18 26.80
N TYR A 52 -29.08 7.88 26.27
CA TYR A 52 -30.51 7.69 26.58
C TYR A 52 -30.99 6.25 26.38
N ASN A 53 -30.47 5.57 25.35
CA ASN A 53 -30.75 4.16 25.15
C ASN A 53 -29.60 3.38 24.51
N ALA A 54 -29.64 2.05 24.66
CA ALA A 54 -28.66 1.13 24.09
C ALA A 54 -28.49 1.31 22.57
N ARG A 55 -29.57 1.66 21.85
CA ARG A 55 -29.54 1.94 20.40
C ARG A 55 -28.63 3.12 20.06
N MET A 56 -28.74 4.23 20.79
CA MET A 56 -27.86 5.40 20.59
C MET A 56 -26.41 5.09 20.93
N PHE A 57 -26.14 4.33 21.99
CA PHE A 57 -24.80 3.87 22.32
C PHE A 57 -24.20 3.00 21.19
N CYS A 58 -24.94 1.98 20.73
CA CYS A 58 -24.50 1.10 19.65
C CYS A 58 -24.26 1.86 18.33
N TYR A 59 -25.06 2.90 18.07
CA TYR A 59 -24.83 3.77 16.91
C TYR A 59 -23.55 4.59 17.08
N ALA A 60 -23.32 5.18 18.26
CA ALA A 60 -22.15 6.00 18.54
C ALA A 60 -20.83 5.20 18.51
N ILE A 61 -20.83 3.98 19.06
CA ILE A 61 -19.62 3.13 19.13
C ILE A 61 -19.37 2.33 17.84
N GLY A 62 -20.41 2.09 17.02
CA GLY A 62 -20.31 1.25 15.82
C GLY A 62 -19.32 1.77 14.78
N MET A 63 -19.33 3.08 14.50
CA MET A 63 -18.37 3.71 13.57
C MET A 63 -16.92 3.66 14.10
N PRO A 64 -16.63 4.06 15.35
CA PRO A 64 -15.30 3.90 15.94
C PRO A 64 -14.76 2.47 15.90
N VAL A 65 -15.58 1.46 16.23
CA VAL A 65 -15.20 0.05 16.16
C VAL A 65 -14.88 -0.38 14.73
N THR A 66 -15.65 0.10 13.76
CA THR A 66 -15.38 -0.15 12.33
C THR A 66 -14.03 0.43 11.90
N LEU A 67 -13.74 1.68 12.30
CA LEU A 67 -12.44 2.30 12.03
C LEU A 67 -11.30 1.52 12.67
N PHE A 68 -11.49 1.00 13.89
CA PHE A 68 -10.48 0.21 14.60
C PHE A 68 -10.08 -1.04 13.82
N PHE A 69 -11.06 -1.85 13.41
CA PHE A 69 -10.78 -3.07 12.65
C PHE A 69 -10.30 -2.77 11.22
N SER A 70 -10.78 -1.69 10.60
CA SER A 70 -10.26 -1.21 9.32
C SER A 70 -8.79 -0.81 9.42
N ALA A 71 -8.39 -0.14 10.50
CA ALA A 71 -7.00 0.23 10.75
C ALA A 71 -6.10 -1.00 10.90
N LEU A 72 -6.55 -2.03 11.62
CA LEU A 72 -5.84 -3.31 11.74
C LEU A 72 -5.69 -3.99 10.37
N PHE A 73 -6.75 -3.99 9.56
CA PHE A 73 -6.70 -4.54 8.21
C PHE A 73 -5.71 -3.80 7.30
N VAL A 74 -5.67 -2.46 7.36
CA VAL A 74 -4.69 -1.65 6.62
C VAL A 74 -3.26 -1.92 7.11
N SER A 75 -3.08 -2.08 8.42
CA SER A 75 -1.78 -2.44 9.02
C SER A 75 -1.28 -3.80 8.52
N PHE A 76 -2.17 -4.79 8.50
CA PHE A 76 -1.87 -6.12 8.00
C PHE A 76 -1.57 -6.10 6.51
N SER A 77 -2.40 -5.39 5.74
CA SER A 77 -2.22 -5.23 4.29
C SER A 77 -0.89 -4.57 3.94
N SER A 78 -0.38 -3.68 4.79
CA SER A 78 0.91 -3.03 4.55
C SER A 78 2.10 -4.00 4.57
N MET A 79 1.99 -5.14 5.24
CA MET A 79 3.04 -6.16 5.29
C MET A 79 3.32 -6.79 3.92
N PHE A 80 2.32 -6.88 3.05
CA PHE A 80 2.45 -7.44 1.70
C PHE A 80 3.05 -6.47 0.69
N ILE A 81 3.28 -5.21 1.09
CA ILE A 81 3.87 -4.20 0.22
C ILE A 81 5.39 -4.37 0.22
N HIS A 82 5.93 -4.78 -0.93
CA HIS A 82 7.38 -4.94 -1.14
C HIS A 82 8.15 -3.60 -1.09
N ILE A 83 7.51 -2.51 -1.51
CA ILE A 83 8.14 -1.18 -1.54
C ILE A 83 8.24 -0.62 -0.11
N LYS A 84 9.46 -0.62 0.46
CA LYS A 84 9.74 -0.21 1.86
C LYS A 84 9.11 1.11 2.29
N ILE A 85 9.14 2.13 1.42
CA ILE A 85 8.55 3.44 1.75
C ILE A 85 7.02 3.39 1.80
N PHE A 86 6.40 2.67 0.86
CA PHE A 86 4.95 2.61 0.75
C PHE A 86 4.38 1.81 1.92
N ARG A 87 5.06 0.72 2.31
CA ARG A 87 4.81 0.01 3.56
C ARG A 87 4.87 0.94 4.78
N LYS A 88 5.93 1.76 4.90
CA LYS A 88 6.08 2.70 6.03
C LYS A 88 4.94 3.72 6.07
N ILE A 89 4.55 4.27 4.92
CA ILE A 89 3.45 5.24 4.82
C ILE A 89 2.12 4.59 5.18
N MET A 90 1.80 3.42 4.64
CA MET A 90 0.59 2.66 4.96
C MET A 90 0.51 2.28 6.44
N SER A 91 1.63 1.87 7.06
CA SER A 91 1.69 1.63 8.49
C SER A 91 1.43 2.90 9.31
N ILE A 92 2.00 4.05 8.92
CA ILE A 92 1.73 5.33 9.61
C ILE A 92 0.24 5.70 9.50
N ILE A 93 -0.35 5.60 8.31
CA ILE A 93 -1.78 5.85 8.09
C ILE A 93 -2.62 4.93 8.99
N SER A 94 -2.30 3.63 9.03
CA SER A 94 -2.96 2.67 9.92
C SER A 94 -2.88 3.09 11.39
N TYR A 95 -1.71 3.51 11.89
CA TYR A 95 -1.57 3.98 13.26
C TYR A 95 -2.37 5.27 13.55
N MET A 96 -2.48 6.17 12.58
CA MET A 96 -3.31 7.38 12.71
C MET A 96 -4.79 7.02 12.83
N ILE A 97 -5.31 6.16 11.94
CA ILE A 97 -6.70 5.69 12.00
C ILE A 97 -6.95 4.93 13.31
N LEU A 98 -6.01 4.06 13.72
CA LEU A 98 -6.10 3.31 14.96
C LEU A 98 -6.19 4.26 16.18
N SER A 99 -5.35 5.29 16.23
CA SER A 99 -5.38 6.29 17.31
C SER A 99 -6.70 7.05 17.38
N ILE A 100 -7.24 7.46 16.23
CA ILE A 100 -8.55 8.12 16.13
C ILE A 100 -9.66 7.17 16.60
N SER A 101 -9.63 5.91 16.18
CA SER A 101 -10.63 4.92 16.57
C SER A 101 -10.63 4.65 18.08
N ILE A 102 -9.46 4.48 18.69
CA ILE A 102 -9.32 4.28 20.14
C ILE A 102 -9.84 5.49 20.90
N TYR A 103 -9.49 6.69 20.45
CA TYR A 103 -9.99 7.93 21.03
C TYR A 103 -11.53 7.97 21.06
N TYR A 104 -12.18 7.70 19.93
CA TYR A 104 -13.64 7.73 19.87
C TYR A 104 -14.31 6.56 20.60
N ILE A 105 -13.69 5.37 20.65
CA ILE A 105 -14.19 4.26 21.48
C ILE A 105 -14.18 4.65 22.96
N ILE A 106 -13.09 5.24 23.44
CA ILE A 106 -13.00 5.73 24.83
C ILE A 106 -14.06 6.79 25.08
N TRP A 107 -14.20 7.76 24.17
CA TRP A 107 -15.21 8.81 24.28
C TRP A 107 -16.65 8.25 24.30
N SER A 108 -16.96 7.24 23.48
CA SER A 108 -18.27 6.56 23.50
C SER A 108 -18.55 5.78 24.80
N ILE A 109 -17.53 5.37 25.55
CA ILE A 109 -17.73 4.69 26.85
C ILE A 109 -17.75 5.72 28.00
N TRP A 110 -17.05 6.85 27.84
CA TRP A 110 -16.95 7.94 28.81
C TRP A 110 -17.65 9.20 28.30
N ALA A 111 -18.92 9.11 27.91
CA ALA A 111 -19.67 10.23 27.35
C ALA A 111 -20.01 11.36 28.35
N ARG A 112 -19.65 11.21 29.64
CA ARG A 112 -20.08 12.13 30.72
C ARG A 112 -19.31 13.44 30.79
N LYS A 113 -18.14 13.55 30.15
CA LYS A 113 -17.29 14.75 30.24
C LYS A 113 -16.49 14.93 28.97
N ASP A 114 -16.79 15.99 28.22
CA ASP A 114 -16.00 16.37 27.06
C ASP A 114 -14.57 16.72 27.46
N PHE A 115 -13.61 16.38 26.59
CA PHE A 115 -12.27 16.92 26.72
C PHE A 115 -12.31 18.45 26.57
N PRO A 116 -11.40 19.19 27.23
CA PRO A 116 -11.34 20.63 27.04
C PRO A 116 -11.12 20.96 25.54
N LYS A 117 -11.93 21.89 25.03
CA LYS A 117 -11.88 22.40 23.64
C LYS A 117 -10.47 22.55 23.04
N PRO A 118 -9.44 23.10 23.75
CA PRO A 118 -8.10 23.23 23.16
C PRO A 118 -7.48 21.91 22.70
N TYR A 119 -7.70 20.79 23.41
CA TYR A 119 -7.09 19.50 23.04
C TYR A 119 -7.66 18.92 21.74
N TYR A 120 -8.92 19.20 21.43
CA TYR A 120 -9.53 18.81 20.16
C TYR A 120 -8.86 19.54 18.99
N TYR A 121 -8.78 20.87 19.06
CA TYR A 121 -8.23 21.68 17.98
C TYR A 121 -6.73 21.43 17.77
N THR A 122 -5.95 21.26 18.85
CA THR A 122 -4.53 20.94 18.71
C THR A 122 -4.31 19.58 18.06
N SER A 123 -5.11 18.57 18.41
CA SER A 123 -5.05 17.24 17.80
C SER A 123 -5.38 17.28 16.30
N ILE A 124 -6.40 18.06 15.91
CA ILE A 124 -6.78 18.25 14.50
C ILE A 124 -5.65 18.92 13.70
N ILE A 125 -5.01 19.95 14.27
CA ILE A 125 -3.90 20.67 13.62
C ILE A 125 -2.68 19.74 13.46
N ILE A 126 -2.32 18.98 14.50
CA ILE A 126 -1.19 18.04 14.42
C ILE A 126 -1.47 16.97 13.36
N LEU A 127 -2.68 16.41 13.36
CA LEU A 127 -3.06 15.37 12.42
C LEU A 127 -3.06 15.87 10.97
N SER A 128 -3.52 17.10 10.72
CA SER A 128 -3.55 17.70 9.38
C SER A 128 -2.14 18.00 8.85
N LEU A 129 -1.23 18.49 9.71
CA LEU A 129 0.17 18.71 9.34
C LEU A 129 0.88 17.41 9.00
N ILE A 130 0.70 16.37 9.83
CA ILE A 130 1.30 15.04 9.58
C ILE A 130 0.76 14.46 8.26
N SER A 131 -0.55 14.50 8.04
CA SER A 131 -1.18 14.00 6.82
C SER A 131 -0.67 14.72 5.57
N SER A 132 -0.59 16.06 5.64
CA SER A 132 -0.07 16.89 4.54
C SER A 132 1.39 16.57 4.23
N TYR A 133 2.23 16.39 5.26
CA TYR A 133 3.63 16.02 5.09
C TYR A 133 3.78 14.65 4.41
N LEU A 134 2.98 13.65 4.81
CA LEU A 134 3.00 12.32 4.20
C LEU A 134 2.59 12.37 2.72
N LEU A 135 1.54 13.13 2.39
CA LEU A 135 1.11 13.35 1.00
C LEU A 135 2.20 14.03 0.17
N PHE A 136 2.86 15.05 0.72
CA PHE A 136 3.97 15.71 0.06
C PHE A 136 5.12 14.73 -0.26
N LEU A 137 5.47 13.85 0.69
CA LEU A 137 6.50 12.81 0.46
C LEU A 137 6.11 11.81 -0.64
N LEU A 138 4.84 11.42 -0.71
CA LEU A 138 4.33 10.55 -1.78
C LEU A 138 4.46 11.22 -3.14
N ILE A 139 3.93 12.44 -3.27
CA ILE A 139 3.93 13.21 -4.52
C ILE A 139 5.36 13.42 -5.00
N LYS A 140 6.25 13.95 -4.14
CA LYS A 140 7.65 14.22 -4.48
C LYS A 140 8.37 12.97 -5.02
N ARG A 141 8.07 11.80 -4.49
CA ARG A 141 8.66 10.54 -4.96
C ARG A 141 8.10 10.11 -6.31
N THR A 142 6.79 10.16 -6.51
CA THR A 142 6.18 9.85 -7.80
C THR A 142 6.76 10.73 -8.89
N THR A 143 6.82 12.05 -8.65
CA THR A 143 7.41 13.02 -9.58
C THR A 143 8.88 12.71 -9.88
N LYS A 144 9.72 12.40 -8.87
CA LYS A 144 11.13 12.05 -9.10
C LYS A 144 11.29 10.80 -9.96
N ASN A 145 10.46 9.78 -9.75
CA ASN A 145 10.51 8.55 -10.52
C ASN A 145 10.04 8.76 -11.96
N THR A 146 8.96 9.52 -12.16
CA THR A 146 8.47 9.88 -13.50
C THR A 146 9.49 10.71 -14.28
N ILE A 147 10.15 11.69 -13.64
CA ILE A 147 11.21 12.47 -14.28
C ILE A 147 12.39 11.57 -14.67
N ARG A 148 12.82 10.67 -13.78
CA ARG A 148 13.89 9.71 -14.09
C ARG A 148 13.53 8.79 -15.26
N LEU A 149 12.31 8.26 -15.27
CA LEU A 149 11.83 7.39 -16.34
C LEU A 149 11.73 8.15 -17.67
N SER A 150 11.24 9.39 -17.64
CA SER A 150 11.21 10.27 -18.81
C SER A 150 12.61 10.58 -19.36
N ASN A 151 13.59 10.81 -18.48
CA ASN A 151 14.97 11.01 -18.91
C ASN A 151 15.54 9.73 -19.53
N ILE A 152 15.32 8.56 -18.91
CA ILE A 152 15.75 7.27 -19.46
C ILE A 152 15.13 7.02 -20.83
N ALA A 153 13.81 7.25 -20.99
CA ALA A 153 13.12 7.07 -22.27
C ALA A 153 13.67 8.01 -23.36
N ARG A 154 13.99 9.26 -22.99
CA ARG A 154 14.60 10.23 -23.91
C ARG A 154 16.01 9.81 -24.33
N ASP A 155 16.82 9.36 -23.39
CA ASP A 155 18.20 8.93 -23.66
C ASP A 155 18.20 7.62 -24.48
N LEU A 156 17.23 6.72 -24.24
CA LEU A 156 17.02 5.51 -25.03
C LEU A 156 16.72 5.81 -26.50
N LYS A 157 15.86 6.80 -26.77
CA LYS A 157 15.54 7.26 -28.12
C LYS A 157 16.77 7.83 -28.85
N SER A 158 17.67 8.50 -28.13
CA SER A 158 18.94 8.97 -28.70
C SER A 158 19.84 7.80 -29.11
N LEU A 159 19.95 6.79 -28.24
CA LEU A 159 20.74 5.59 -28.51
C LEU A 159 20.20 4.77 -29.69
N GLU A 160 18.87 4.78 -29.92
CA GLU A 160 18.26 4.11 -31.08
C GLU A 160 18.73 4.74 -32.40
N VAL A 161 18.81 6.08 -32.46
CA VAL A 161 19.30 6.82 -33.62
C VAL A 161 20.79 6.54 -33.87
N GLU A 162 21.60 6.50 -32.80
CA GLU A 162 23.03 6.18 -32.89
C GLU A 162 23.26 4.73 -33.34
N SER A 163 22.54 3.77 -32.77
CA SER A 163 22.59 2.35 -33.18
C SER A 163 22.26 2.17 -34.66
N LYS A 164 21.22 2.85 -35.15
CA LYS A 164 20.87 2.84 -36.58
C LYS A 164 22.01 3.41 -37.44
N THR A 165 22.62 4.51 -37.01
CA THR A 165 23.75 5.12 -37.73
C THR A 165 24.95 4.18 -37.80
N ILE A 166 25.24 3.44 -36.72
CA ILE A 166 26.31 2.44 -36.69
C ILE A 166 26.04 1.29 -37.67
N ASN A 167 24.80 0.79 -37.73
CA ASN A 167 24.41 -0.22 -38.72
C ASN A 167 24.50 0.30 -40.15
N ASP A 168 24.09 1.55 -40.39
CA ASP A 168 24.22 2.18 -41.70
C ASP A 168 25.71 2.28 -42.13
N ILE A 169 26.62 2.58 -41.20
CA ILE A 169 28.07 2.57 -41.43
C ILE A 169 28.59 1.16 -41.74
N ALA A 170 28.15 0.14 -41.00
CA ALA A 170 28.52 -1.25 -41.27
C ALA A 170 28.10 -1.69 -42.67
N ASN A 171 26.89 -1.32 -43.09
CA ASN A 171 26.34 -1.65 -44.40
C ASN A 171 27.16 -1.07 -45.56
N ILE A 172 27.62 0.18 -45.43
CA ILE A 172 28.42 0.86 -46.47
C ILE A 172 29.92 0.55 -46.39
N MET A 173 30.40 -0.06 -45.30
CA MET A 173 31.82 -0.38 -45.12
C MET A 173 32.27 -1.42 -46.18
N PRO A 174 33.37 -1.17 -46.91
CA PRO A 174 33.87 -2.11 -47.90
C PRO A 174 34.36 -3.40 -47.24
N SER A 175 34.04 -4.54 -47.85
CA SER A 175 34.44 -5.87 -47.38
C SER A 175 35.77 -6.28 -48.01
N LYS A 176 36.89 -5.69 -47.57
CA LYS A 176 38.25 -6.08 -47.97
C LYS A 176 38.85 -6.98 -46.88
N ASP A 177 39.88 -7.78 -47.21
CA ASP A 177 40.53 -8.70 -46.23
C ASP A 177 40.93 -8.00 -44.93
N GLU A 178 41.32 -6.73 -44.97
CA GLU A 178 41.71 -5.94 -43.81
C GLU A 178 40.52 -5.41 -42.98
N THR A 179 39.33 -5.28 -43.57
CA THR A 179 38.17 -4.60 -42.97
C THR A 179 36.99 -5.53 -42.65
N VAL A 180 36.99 -6.76 -43.18
CA VAL A 180 35.90 -7.75 -42.99
C VAL A 180 35.65 -8.04 -41.50
N THR A 181 36.70 -8.22 -40.69
CA THR A 181 36.56 -8.49 -39.25
C THR A 181 35.95 -7.32 -38.50
N TYR A 182 36.35 -6.09 -38.82
CA TYR A 182 35.80 -4.87 -38.22
C TYR A 182 34.34 -4.66 -38.63
N LYS A 183 34.01 -4.89 -39.91
CA LYS A 183 32.63 -4.83 -40.40
C LYS A 183 31.73 -5.80 -39.65
N ALA A 184 32.14 -7.07 -39.53
CA ALA A 184 31.37 -8.08 -38.80
C ALA A 184 31.19 -7.73 -37.32
N MET A 185 32.22 -7.18 -36.67
CA MET A 185 32.14 -6.76 -35.28
C MET A 185 31.17 -5.59 -35.08
N ILE A 186 31.19 -4.59 -35.97
CA ILE A 186 30.31 -3.43 -35.91
C ILE A 186 28.86 -3.84 -36.15
N ASP A 187 28.61 -4.70 -37.15
CA ASP A 187 27.27 -5.18 -37.52
C ASP A 187 26.60 -5.94 -36.36
N VAL A 188 27.32 -6.92 -35.80
CA VAL A 188 26.84 -7.69 -34.62
C VAL A 188 26.64 -6.78 -33.40
N THR A 189 27.49 -5.77 -33.21
CA THR A 189 27.37 -4.84 -32.08
C THR A 189 26.14 -3.94 -32.24
N GLY A 190 25.92 -3.38 -33.41
CA GLY A 190 24.78 -2.50 -33.67
C GLY A 190 23.44 -3.23 -33.60
N GLU A 191 23.37 -4.48 -34.09
CA GLU A 191 22.19 -5.35 -33.97
C GLU A 191 21.87 -5.68 -32.49
N ASN A 192 22.87 -6.10 -31.71
CA ASN A 192 22.69 -6.39 -30.27
C ASN A 192 22.24 -5.16 -29.47
N ILE A 193 22.78 -3.98 -29.77
CA ILE A 193 22.36 -2.72 -29.13
C ILE A 193 20.91 -2.41 -29.50
N GLY A 194 20.53 -2.55 -30.77
CA GLY A 194 19.18 -2.33 -31.24
C GLY A 194 18.15 -3.26 -30.58
N GLU A 195 18.47 -4.55 -30.43
CA GLU A 195 17.61 -5.51 -29.70
C GLU A 195 17.46 -5.14 -28.22
N SER A 196 18.56 -4.75 -27.57
CA SER A 196 18.56 -4.34 -26.16
C SER A 196 17.70 -3.10 -25.94
N ILE A 197 17.79 -2.11 -26.84
CA ILE A 197 16.96 -0.90 -26.82
C ILE A 197 15.48 -1.24 -26.96
N LYS A 198 15.11 -2.06 -27.95
CA LYS A 198 13.71 -2.50 -28.16
C LYS A 198 13.16 -3.23 -26.94
N LYS A 199 13.97 -4.07 -26.29
CA LYS A 199 13.57 -4.77 -25.08
C LYS A 199 13.29 -3.80 -23.93
N ILE A 200 14.15 -2.80 -23.72
CA ILE A 200 13.96 -1.78 -22.68
C ILE A 200 12.73 -0.91 -22.98
N ASP A 201 12.51 -0.48 -24.23
CA ASP A 201 11.33 0.31 -24.60
C ASP A 201 10.03 -0.47 -24.37
N ASN A 202 10.00 -1.75 -24.76
CA ASN A 202 8.88 -2.64 -24.49
C ASN A 202 8.63 -2.86 -22.99
N GLU A 203 9.66 -2.83 -22.13
CA GLU A 203 9.50 -2.91 -20.68
C GLU A 203 9.01 -1.60 -20.05
N ILE A 204 9.41 -0.44 -20.60
CA ILE A 204 8.95 0.88 -20.14
C ILE A 204 7.48 1.10 -20.52
N ASN A 205 7.07 0.66 -21.70
CA ASN A 205 5.71 0.80 -22.23
C ASN A 205 4.79 -0.39 -21.89
N LYS A 206 5.24 -1.30 -21.02
CA LYS A 206 4.43 -2.44 -20.57
C LYS A 206 3.49 -2.00 -19.46
N ASP A 207 2.19 -1.98 -19.76
CA ASP A 207 1.11 -1.76 -18.79
C ASP A 207 1.07 -2.82 -17.68
#